data_AF-A0A7S4CMF7-F1
#
_entry.id   AF-A0A7S4CMF7-F1
#
_cell.length_a   1.000
_cell.length_b   1.000
_cell.length_c   1.000
_cell.angle_alpha   90.00
_cell.angle_beta   90.00
_cell.angle_gamma   90.00
#
_symmetry.space_group_name_H-M   'P 1'
#
loop_
_entity.id
_entity.type
_entity.pdbx_description
1 polymer ?
#
loop_
_entity_poly.entity_id
_entity_poly.type
_entity_poly.pdbx_seq_one_letter_code
_entity_poly.pdbx_strand_id
1 'polypeptide(L)'
;VTTYIMCIYSSPHDKNQAWVPKIVVVLSFSLACFAVLLLPLDVANRADPDILGSLGGGIDLALVWQICLLAIIVMVLLVIPFCIFYYEAMDPDAKCGGLGQIPAAIGYSLVLCVIFVAILCALWFTVGYTDIKYTAYSAVMLPAAAANATNPECTLCMKDSDQHLHIQVSIAVYAIALFALLGWVFLAVFGGVGMTALPLDLIMNWVHRPRPISLTEYARTKEKLGTVCRRMTEKGMIIEEEQRKQGNKITKKLSMKVNDFKNDVLRLEATFKRLEKSYKNKGESPWWGFFKLLL
;
A
#
# COMPACT_ATOMS: atom_id res chain seq x y z
N VAL A 1 8.54 -4.59 -14.45
CA VAL A 1 7.26 -3.85 -14.35
C VAL A 1 7.25 -2.92 -13.14
N THR A 2 7.52 -3.43 -11.93
CA THR A 2 7.54 -2.63 -10.68
C THR A 2 8.46 -1.41 -10.72
N THR A 3 9.69 -1.56 -11.23
CA THR A 3 10.65 -0.45 -11.42
C THR A 3 10.14 0.59 -12.43
N TYR A 4 9.45 0.16 -13.48
CA TYR A 4 8.91 1.04 -14.51
C TYR A 4 7.77 1.92 -13.98
N ILE A 5 6.84 1.31 -13.23
CA ILE A 5 5.75 2.03 -12.54
C ILE A 5 6.35 3.07 -11.59
N MET A 6 7.36 2.68 -10.80
CA MET A 6 8.04 3.59 -9.89
C MET A 6 8.64 4.80 -10.62
N CYS A 7 9.27 4.61 -11.79
CA CYS A 7 9.84 5.72 -12.55
C CYS A 7 8.79 6.71 -13.07
N ILE A 8 7.58 6.23 -13.42
CA ILE A 8 6.47 7.08 -13.89
C ILE A 8 5.91 7.94 -12.75
N TYR A 9 5.69 7.35 -11.58
CA TYR A 9 5.06 8.03 -10.45
C TYR A 9 6.05 8.79 -9.55
N SER A 10 7.35 8.70 -9.82
CA SER A 10 8.36 9.49 -9.12
C SER A 10 8.23 10.97 -9.48
N SER A 11 8.25 11.84 -8.46
CA SER A 11 8.18 13.28 -8.71
C SER A 11 9.40 13.74 -9.53
N PRO A 12 9.22 14.64 -10.52
CA PRO A 12 10.34 15.13 -11.34
C PRO A 12 11.38 15.93 -10.52
N HIS A 13 10.99 16.39 -9.32
CA HIS A 13 11.86 17.09 -8.39
C HIS A 13 12.67 16.15 -7.47
N ASP A 14 12.35 14.86 -7.42
CA ASP A 14 13.08 13.82 -6.68
C ASP A 14 13.82 12.85 -7.64
N LYS A 15 14.65 13.42 -8.52
CA LYS A 15 15.60 12.61 -9.30
C LYS A 15 16.81 12.28 -8.42
N ASN A 16 16.88 11.02 -8.01
CA ASN A 16 18.04 10.35 -7.40
C ASN A 16 18.50 10.77 -5.99
N GLN A 17 17.64 11.39 -5.16
CA GLN A 17 18.03 11.71 -3.77
C GLN A 17 17.61 10.64 -2.76
N ALA A 18 16.37 10.15 -2.79
CA ALA A 18 15.86 9.18 -1.82
C ALA A 18 15.77 7.75 -2.37
N TRP A 19 16.86 6.96 -2.30
CA TRP A 19 16.91 5.58 -2.83
C TRP A 19 16.21 4.52 -1.98
N VAL A 20 16.15 4.69 -0.65
CA VAL A 20 15.60 3.68 0.27
C VAL A 20 14.08 3.44 0.07
N PRO A 21 13.21 4.47 0.02
CA PRO A 21 11.78 4.30 -0.25
C PRO A 21 11.52 3.64 -1.59
N LYS A 22 12.37 3.94 -2.57
CA LYS A 22 12.26 3.42 -3.94
C LYS A 22 12.44 1.90 -3.93
N ILE A 23 13.45 1.40 -3.21
CA ILE A 23 13.68 -0.03 -3.04
C ILE A 23 12.50 -0.69 -2.30
N VAL A 24 12.05 -0.08 -1.19
CA VAL A 24 10.94 -0.60 -0.38
C VAL A 24 9.65 -0.70 -1.19
N VAL A 25 9.34 0.29 -2.01
CA VAL A 25 8.17 0.29 -2.91
C VAL A 25 8.30 -0.82 -3.95
N VAL A 26 9.45 -0.94 -4.63
CA VAL A 26 9.67 -2.00 -5.64
C VAL A 26 9.55 -3.38 -5.02
N LEU A 27 10.09 -3.59 -3.83
CA LEU A 27 10.04 -4.86 -3.10
C LEU A 27 8.62 -5.18 -2.65
N SER A 28 7.86 -4.20 -2.16
CA SER A 28 6.46 -4.36 -1.76
C SER A 28 5.57 -4.76 -2.94
N PHE A 29 5.70 -4.07 -4.08
CA PHE A 29 4.97 -4.45 -5.29
C PHE A 29 5.37 -5.83 -5.81
N SER A 30 6.64 -6.21 -5.71
CA SER A 30 7.10 -7.54 -6.14
C SER A 30 6.52 -8.64 -5.25
N LEU A 31 6.50 -8.45 -3.92
CA LEU A 31 5.85 -9.36 -2.97
C LEU A 31 4.34 -9.50 -3.21
N ALA A 32 3.66 -8.40 -3.52
CA ALA A 32 2.24 -8.43 -3.90
C ALA A 32 2.01 -9.27 -5.17
N CYS A 33 2.86 -9.12 -6.19
CA CYS A 33 2.80 -9.95 -7.39
C CYS A 33 3.04 -11.43 -7.07
N PHE A 34 4.01 -11.75 -6.21
CA PHE A 34 4.26 -13.14 -5.79
C PHE A 34 3.05 -13.74 -5.07
N ALA A 35 2.39 -12.98 -4.19
CA ALA A 35 1.18 -13.45 -3.50
C ALA A 35 0.05 -13.83 -4.48
N VAL A 36 -0.11 -13.08 -5.57
CA VAL A 36 -1.10 -13.41 -6.62
C VAL A 36 -0.69 -14.65 -7.42
N LEU A 37 0.59 -14.78 -7.76
CA LEU A 37 1.11 -15.93 -8.52
C LEU A 37 1.18 -17.23 -7.70
N LEU A 38 1.10 -17.15 -6.37
CA LEU A 38 1.03 -18.33 -5.51
C LEU A 38 -0.28 -19.11 -5.69
N LEU A 39 -1.39 -18.45 -6.09
CA LEU A 39 -2.67 -19.12 -6.35
C LEU A 39 -2.59 -20.13 -7.52
N PRO A 40 -2.16 -19.74 -8.74
CA PRO A 40 -2.00 -20.72 -9.82
C PRO A 40 -0.88 -21.72 -9.52
N LEU A 41 0.17 -21.33 -8.78
CA LEU A 41 1.20 -22.27 -8.34
C LEU A 41 0.63 -23.34 -7.39
N ASP A 42 -0.34 -22.99 -6.54
CA ASP A 42 -1.06 -23.94 -5.69
C ASP A 42 -1.82 -24.97 -6.51
N VAL A 43 -2.62 -24.48 -7.47
CA VAL A 43 -3.37 -25.35 -8.37
C VAL A 43 -2.44 -26.28 -9.16
N ALA A 44 -1.30 -25.77 -9.63
CA ALA A 44 -0.32 -26.54 -10.40
C ALA A 44 0.47 -27.55 -9.55
N ASN A 45 0.66 -27.30 -8.25
CA ASN A 45 1.44 -28.16 -7.36
C ASN A 45 0.63 -29.32 -6.76
N ARG A 46 -0.71 -29.27 -6.84
CA ARG A 46 -1.60 -30.33 -6.35
C ARG A 46 -1.51 -31.58 -7.22
N ALA A 47 -1.33 -32.73 -6.57
CA ALA A 47 -1.47 -34.02 -7.22
C ALA A 47 -2.95 -34.25 -7.57
N ASP A 48 -3.19 -34.79 -8.76
CA ASP A 48 -4.54 -35.13 -9.21
C ASP A 48 -5.02 -36.40 -8.49
N PRO A 49 -6.08 -36.33 -7.67
CA PRO A 49 -6.58 -37.49 -6.92
C PRO A 49 -7.18 -38.57 -7.83
N ASP A 50 -7.56 -38.24 -9.07
CA ASP A 50 -8.21 -39.18 -9.99
C ASP A 50 -7.20 -40.03 -10.79
N ILE A 51 -5.91 -39.67 -10.76
CA ILE A 51 -4.85 -40.35 -11.50
C ILE A 51 -3.94 -41.10 -10.52
N LEU A 52 -4.06 -42.44 -10.52
CA LEU A 52 -3.20 -43.33 -9.72
C LEU A 52 -1.72 -43.11 -10.09
N GLY A 53 -0.93 -42.56 -9.16
CA GLY A 53 0.49 -42.24 -9.39
C GLY A 53 0.78 -40.80 -9.82
N SER A 54 -0.19 -39.88 -9.73
CA SER A 54 0.05 -38.45 -9.96
C SER A 54 1.08 -37.91 -8.97
N LEU A 55 2.29 -37.65 -9.46
CA LEU A 55 3.35 -36.98 -8.71
C LEU A 55 3.03 -35.49 -8.74
N GLY A 56 2.50 -34.96 -7.62
CA GLY A 56 2.37 -33.52 -7.42
C GLY A 56 3.74 -32.82 -7.53
N GLY A 57 3.74 -31.48 -7.55
CA GLY A 57 4.97 -30.71 -7.77
C GLY A 57 6.05 -30.85 -6.68
N GLY A 58 5.77 -31.56 -5.59
CA GLY A 58 6.74 -31.93 -4.55
C GLY A 58 7.18 -30.76 -3.65
N ILE A 59 6.58 -29.59 -3.81
CA ILE A 59 6.86 -28.40 -3.00
C ILE A 59 5.87 -28.35 -1.82
N ASP A 60 6.37 -28.12 -0.61
CA ASP A 60 5.52 -27.80 0.54
C ASP A 60 4.99 -26.36 0.40
N LEU A 61 3.85 -26.25 -0.27
CA LEU A 61 3.26 -24.96 -0.56
C LEU A 61 2.68 -24.28 0.69
N ALA A 62 2.30 -25.04 1.73
CA ALA A 62 1.82 -24.45 2.97
C ALA A 62 2.93 -23.59 3.61
N LEU A 63 4.16 -24.10 3.61
CA LEU A 63 5.33 -23.36 4.08
C LEU A 63 5.63 -22.14 3.19
N VAL A 64 5.57 -22.28 1.86
CA VAL A 64 5.79 -21.16 0.94
C VAL A 64 4.77 -20.04 1.16
N TRP A 65 3.49 -20.38 1.30
CA TRP A 65 2.44 -19.42 1.64
C TRP A 65 2.72 -18.69 2.96
N GLN A 66 3.12 -19.44 4.00
CA GLN A 66 3.46 -18.85 5.29
C GLN A 66 4.65 -17.87 5.18
N ILE A 67 5.72 -18.23 4.48
CA ILE A 67 6.87 -17.35 4.28
C ILE A 67 6.47 -16.08 3.55
N CYS A 68 5.76 -16.20 2.43
CA CYS A 68 5.36 -15.04 1.63
C CYS A 68 4.44 -14.10 2.41
N LEU A 69 3.44 -14.63 3.13
CA LEU A 69 2.51 -13.82 3.92
C LEU A 69 3.20 -13.20 5.15
N LEU A 70 4.11 -13.92 5.81
CA LEU A 70 4.90 -13.37 6.91
C LEU A 70 5.83 -12.26 6.44
N ALA A 71 6.45 -12.40 5.26
CA ALA A 71 7.27 -11.36 4.66
C ALA A 71 6.46 -10.08 4.39
N ILE A 72 5.20 -10.20 3.95
CA ILE A 72 4.30 -9.04 3.80
C ILE A 72 4.03 -8.38 5.16
N ILE A 73 3.76 -9.16 6.21
CA ILE A 73 3.55 -8.64 7.56
C ILE A 73 4.79 -7.87 8.06
N VAL A 74 5.98 -8.43 7.87
CA VAL A 74 7.25 -7.78 8.22
C VAL A 74 7.43 -6.46 7.46
N MET A 75 7.10 -6.43 6.17
CA MET A 75 7.13 -5.20 5.39
C MET A 75 6.20 -4.12 5.95
N VAL A 76 4.98 -4.50 6.32
CA VAL A 76 3.96 -3.57 6.82
C VAL A 76 4.25 -3.06 8.24
N LEU A 77 4.75 -3.92 9.13
CA LEU A 77 4.94 -3.57 10.55
C LEU A 77 6.32 -3.02 10.88
N LEU A 78 7.36 -3.45 10.16
CA LEU A 78 8.73 -3.08 10.48
C LEU A 78 9.30 -2.13 9.44
N VAL A 79 9.31 -2.55 8.17
CA VAL A 79 10.06 -1.83 7.13
C VAL A 79 9.38 -0.50 6.76
N ILE A 80 8.07 -0.50 6.52
CA ILE A 80 7.33 0.71 6.13
C ILE A 80 7.32 1.75 7.27
N PRO A 81 6.94 1.41 8.52
CA PRO A 81 6.94 2.39 9.61
C PRO A 81 8.35 2.92 9.91
N PHE A 82 9.37 2.07 9.84
CA PHE A 82 10.77 2.52 9.93
C PHE A 82 11.11 3.56 8.86
N CYS A 83 10.75 3.31 7.60
CA CYS A 83 10.99 4.27 6.52
C CYS A 83 10.25 5.59 6.78
N ILE A 84 9.00 5.55 7.21
CA ILE A 84 8.22 6.77 7.50
C ILE A 84 8.93 7.60 8.57
N PHE A 85 9.27 7.01 9.72
CA PHE A 85 9.95 7.74 10.80
C PHE A 85 11.36 8.19 10.43
N TYR A 86 12.08 7.42 9.61
CA TYR A 86 13.40 7.81 9.11
C TYR A 86 13.32 9.09 8.27
N TYR A 87 12.33 9.20 7.38
CA TYR A 87 12.15 10.38 6.55
C TYR A 87 11.50 11.56 7.30
N GLU A 88 10.65 11.30 8.29
CA GLU A 88 10.09 12.35 9.14
C GLU A 88 11.16 12.97 10.07
N ALA A 89 12.13 12.17 10.52
CA ALA A 89 13.28 12.66 11.28
C ALA A 89 14.32 13.41 10.42
N MET A 90 14.13 13.46 9.09
CA MET A 90 15.01 14.17 8.17
C MET A 90 14.72 15.68 8.22
N ASP A 91 15.39 16.38 9.12
CA ASP A 91 15.42 17.84 9.12
C ASP A 91 16.37 18.33 8.00
N PRO A 92 15.87 19.04 6.96
CA PRO A 92 16.71 19.50 5.84
C PRO A 92 17.79 20.50 6.27
N ASP A 93 17.66 21.10 7.46
CA ASP A 93 18.57 22.13 7.97
C ASP A 93 19.55 21.60 9.04
N ALA A 94 19.46 20.30 9.41
CA ALA A 94 20.35 19.69 10.39
C ALA A 94 21.71 19.32 9.77
N LYS A 95 22.79 19.95 10.27
CA LYS A 95 24.18 19.71 9.85
C LYS A 95 24.75 18.33 10.26
N CYS A 96 24.01 17.53 11.01
CA CYS A 96 24.46 16.21 11.44
C CYS A 96 24.19 15.18 10.35
N GLY A 97 25.25 14.59 9.81
CA GLY A 97 25.17 13.49 8.84
C GLY A 97 24.28 12.35 9.30
N GLY A 98 23.61 11.69 8.35
CA GLY A 98 22.44 10.81 8.53
C GLY A 98 22.57 9.58 9.43
N LEU A 99 23.67 9.43 10.18
CA LEU A 99 23.87 8.35 11.17
C LEU A 99 23.25 8.67 12.54
N GLY A 100 23.14 9.95 12.92
CA GLY A 100 22.52 10.35 14.20
C GLY A 100 20.99 10.19 14.26
N GLN A 101 20.35 9.97 13.10
CA GLN A 101 18.89 9.94 12.93
C GLN A 101 18.31 8.52 13.02
N ILE A 102 19.12 7.51 12.67
CA ILE A 102 18.76 6.10 12.71
C ILE A 102 18.27 5.63 14.10
N PRO A 103 18.93 5.95 15.24
CA PRO A 103 18.47 5.46 16.54
C PRO A 103 17.11 6.03 16.95
N ALA A 104 16.79 7.27 16.59
CA ALA A 104 15.47 7.86 16.86
C ALA A 104 14.38 7.15 16.05
N ALA A 105 14.61 6.93 14.75
CA ALA A 105 13.66 6.20 13.90
C ALA A 105 13.47 4.74 14.33
N ILE A 106 14.53 4.06 14.77
CA ILE A 106 14.46 2.71 15.35
C ILE A 106 13.65 2.75 16.65
N GLY A 107 13.88 3.75 17.52
CA GLY A 107 13.13 3.89 18.77
C GLY A 107 11.62 3.98 18.54
N TYR A 108 11.17 4.88 17.65
CA TYR A 108 9.75 5.05 17.36
C TYR A 108 9.13 3.83 16.67
N SER A 109 9.82 3.23 15.69
CA SER A 109 9.34 2.01 15.02
C SER A 109 9.28 0.80 15.96
N LEU A 110 10.21 0.67 16.91
CA LEU A 110 10.21 -0.39 17.90
C LEU A 110 9.04 -0.25 18.87
N VAL A 111 8.75 0.97 19.35
CA VAL A 111 7.58 1.21 20.21
C VAL A 111 6.29 0.81 19.50
N LEU A 112 6.13 1.18 18.23
CA LEU A 112 4.98 0.78 17.43
C LEU A 112 4.87 -0.75 17.28
N CYS A 113 6.01 -1.41 17.01
CA CYS A 113 6.07 -2.87 16.93
C CYS A 113 5.68 -3.54 18.25
N VAL A 114 6.18 -3.06 19.39
CA VAL A 114 5.86 -3.60 20.72
C VAL A 114 4.37 -3.47 21.02
N ILE A 115 3.77 -2.31 20.73
CA ILE A 115 2.32 -2.10 20.90
C ILE A 115 1.54 -3.10 20.04
N PHE A 116 1.95 -3.28 18.78
CA PHE A 116 1.27 -4.21 17.88
C PHE A 116 1.37 -5.66 18.34
N VAL A 117 2.58 -6.11 18.73
CA VAL A 117 2.80 -7.47 19.25
C VAL A 117 2.00 -7.69 20.54
N ALA A 118 1.93 -6.70 21.44
CA ALA A 118 1.13 -6.80 22.66
C ALA A 118 -0.36 -6.99 22.35
N ILE A 119 -0.91 -6.22 21.39
CA ILE A 119 -2.29 -6.36 20.94
C ILE A 119 -2.51 -7.73 20.28
N LEU A 120 -1.60 -8.16 19.41
CA LEU A 120 -1.70 -9.45 18.72
C LEU A 120 -1.67 -10.61 19.72
N CYS A 121 -0.77 -10.59 20.70
CA CYS A 121 -0.71 -11.59 21.75
C CYS A 121 -2.00 -11.61 22.59
N ALA A 122 -2.52 -10.45 22.99
CA ALA A 122 -3.77 -10.36 23.75
C ALA A 122 -4.97 -10.94 22.97
N LEU A 123 -5.06 -10.62 21.67
CA LEU A 123 -6.10 -11.17 20.78
C LEU A 123 -5.92 -12.67 20.54
N TRP A 124 -4.69 -13.15 20.41
CA TRP A 124 -4.39 -14.58 20.24
C TRP A 124 -4.76 -15.39 21.49
N PHE A 125 -4.48 -14.89 22.69
CA PHE A 125 -4.88 -15.57 23.93
C PHE A 125 -6.40 -15.65 24.13
N THR A 126 -7.15 -14.67 23.60
CA THR A 126 -8.60 -14.56 23.81
C THR A 126 -9.42 -15.25 22.71
N VAL A 127 -9.01 -15.13 21.45
CA VAL A 127 -9.78 -15.56 20.26
C VAL A 127 -8.97 -16.50 19.34
N GLY A 128 -7.79 -16.96 19.75
CA GLY A 128 -6.89 -17.79 18.94
C GLY A 128 -7.28 -19.28 18.83
N TYR A 129 -8.56 -19.61 18.92
CA TYR A 129 -9.08 -20.97 18.88
C TYR A 129 -9.90 -21.21 17.63
N THR A 130 -9.82 -22.43 17.09
CA THR A 130 -10.64 -22.86 15.95
C THR A 130 -11.44 -24.11 16.32
N ASP A 131 -12.70 -24.12 15.87
CA ASP A 131 -13.64 -25.22 16.12
C ASP A 131 -13.86 -25.97 14.80
N ILE A 132 -13.21 -27.13 14.67
CA ILE A 132 -13.34 -27.97 13.47
C ILE A 132 -14.46 -28.97 13.71
N LYS A 133 -15.51 -28.91 12.89
CA LYS A 133 -16.59 -29.89 12.90
C LYS A 133 -16.11 -31.18 12.25
N TYR A 134 -16.25 -32.30 12.95
CA TYR A 134 -16.01 -33.62 12.36
C TYR A 134 -17.17 -34.56 12.68
N THR A 135 -17.39 -35.51 11.77
CA THR A 135 -18.38 -36.58 11.96
C THR A 135 -17.63 -37.81 12.47
N ALA A 136 -17.97 -38.26 13.66
CA ALA A 136 -17.41 -39.48 14.22
C ALA A 136 -18.22 -40.68 13.73
N TYR A 137 -17.53 -41.70 13.23
CA TYR A 137 -18.14 -42.98 12.89
C TYR A 137 -17.66 -44.01 13.91
N SER A 138 -18.58 -44.55 14.69
CA SER A 138 -18.31 -45.65 15.60
C SER A 138 -18.90 -46.93 15.01
N ALA A 139 -18.07 -47.97 14.89
CA ALA A 139 -18.51 -49.29 14.45
C ALA A 139 -18.29 -50.30 15.58
N VAL A 140 -19.28 -51.16 15.80
CA VAL A 140 -19.16 -52.27 16.77
C VAL A 140 -18.37 -53.40 16.12
N MET A 141 -17.28 -53.82 16.76
CA MET A 141 -16.48 -54.96 16.31
C MET A 141 -17.29 -56.25 16.51
N LEU A 142 -17.69 -56.90 15.42
CA LEU A 142 -18.32 -58.23 15.47
C LEU A 142 -17.24 -59.31 15.60
N PRO A 143 -17.46 -60.36 16.42
CA PRO A 143 -16.56 -61.50 16.49
C PRO A 143 -16.49 -62.21 15.13
N ALA A 144 -15.30 -62.68 14.75
CA ALA A 144 -15.03 -63.29 13.43
C ALA A 144 -15.99 -64.45 13.07
N ALA A 145 -16.57 -65.12 14.07
CA ALA A 145 -17.55 -66.19 13.87
C ALA A 145 -18.91 -65.70 13.31
N ALA A 146 -19.22 -64.40 13.38
CA ALA A 146 -20.44 -63.81 12.83
C ALA A 146 -20.25 -63.24 11.40
N ALA A 147 -19.03 -63.28 10.86
CA ALA A 147 -18.71 -62.79 9.52
C ALA A 147 -19.02 -63.86 8.45
N ASN A 148 -20.31 -64.22 8.28
CA ASN A 148 -20.71 -65.01 7.11
C ASN A 148 -20.78 -64.08 5.88
N ALA A 149 -19.83 -64.28 4.98
CA ALA A 149 -19.50 -63.42 3.85
C ALA A 149 -20.50 -63.54 2.67
N THR A 150 -21.75 -63.10 2.85
CA THR A 150 -22.68 -62.94 1.72
C THR A 150 -23.29 -61.56 1.57
N ASN A 151 -23.11 -60.66 2.55
CA ASN A 151 -23.51 -59.26 2.43
C ASN A 151 -22.27 -58.36 2.63
N PRO A 152 -21.72 -57.73 1.57
CA PRO A 152 -20.52 -56.89 1.66
C PRO A 152 -20.81 -55.48 2.22
N GLU A 153 -22.04 -55.20 2.63
CA GLU A 153 -22.40 -53.92 3.24
C GLU A 153 -22.16 -54.00 4.75
N CYS A 154 -21.13 -53.30 5.24
CA CYS A 154 -20.98 -53.01 6.67
C CYS A 154 -22.16 -52.15 7.15
N THR A 155 -23.29 -52.78 7.48
CA THR A 155 -24.55 -52.12 7.86
C THR A 155 -24.55 -51.55 9.29
N LEU A 156 -23.40 -51.50 9.98
CA LEU A 156 -23.27 -51.14 11.40
C LEU A 156 -22.37 -49.93 11.66
N CYS A 157 -22.10 -49.10 10.66
CA CYS A 157 -21.51 -47.77 10.88
C CYS A 157 -22.63 -46.84 11.35
N MET A 158 -22.81 -46.71 12.67
CA MET A 158 -23.71 -45.70 13.21
C MET A 158 -23.04 -44.33 13.07
N LYS A 159 -23.69 -43.40 12.36
CA LYS A 159 -23.28 -41.99 12.36
C LYS A 159 -23.53 -41.46 13.77
N ASP A 160 -22.45 -41.24 14.51
CA ASP A 160 -22.54 -40.67 15.84
C ASP A 160 -22.32 -39.15 15.74
N SER A 161 -22.97 -38.45 16.66
CA SER A 161 -23.21 -37.00 16.71
C SER A 161 -22.11 -36.10 16.12
N ASP A 162 -22.50 -34.96 15.55
CA ASP A 162 -21.57 -33.90 15.16
C ASP A 162 -20.74 -33.47 16.39
N GLN A 163 -19.42 -33.63 16.32
CA GLN A 163 -18.49 -33.24 17.37
C GLN A 163 -17.65 -32.04 16.94
N HIS A 164 -17.21 -31.26 17.92
CA HIS A 164 -16.37 -30.09 17.72
C HIS A 164 -14.97 -30.35 18.30
N LEU A 165 -13.94 -30.17 17.49
CA LEU A 165 -12.55 -30.23 17.92
C LEU A 165 -12.03 -28.81 18.15
N HIS A 166 -11.77 -28.46 19.41
CA HIS A 166 -11.21 -27.18 19.83
C HIS A 166 -9.68 -27.23 19.77
N ILE A 167 -9.07 -26.52 18.81
CA ILE A 167 -7.61 -26.47 18.64
C ILE A 167 -7.12 -25.02 18.74
N GLN A 168 -6.04 -24.81 19.50
CA GLN A 168 -5.35 -23.53 19.52
C GLN A 168 -4.51 -23.37 18.26
N VAL A 169 -4.71 -22.26 17.55
CA VAL A 169 -4.01 -21.97 16.29
C VAL A 169 -2.62 -21.42 16.57
N SER A 170 -1.63 -21.77 15.74
CA SER A 170 -0.28 -21.18 15.83
C SER A 170 -0.32 -19.65 15.67
N ILE A 171 0.52 -18.94 16.41
CA ILE A 171 0.57 -17.48 16.40
C ILE A 171 0.83 -16.89 15.00
N ALA A 172 1.63 -17.59 14.18
CA ALA A 172 1.92 -17.16 12.81
C ALA A 172 0.68 -17.22 11.91
N VAL A 173 -0.10 -18.30 12.00
CA VAL A 173 -1.34 -18.47 11.23
C VAL A 173 -2.40 -17.47 11.70
N TYR A 174 -2.48 -17.22 13.00
CA TYR A 174 -3.37 -16.20 13.55
C TYR A 174 -3.01 -14.79 13.05
N ALA A 175 -1.72 -14.43 13.05
CA ALA A 175 -1.24 -13.16 12.51
C ALA A 175 -1.63 -13.00 11.03
N ILE A 176 -1.39 -14.03 10.22
CA ILE A 176 -1.76 -14.04 8.80
C ILE A 176 -3.27 -13.82 8.62
N ALA A 177 -4.10 -14.54 9.37
CA ALA A 177 -5.56 -14.40 9.30
C ALA A 177 -6.03 -12.98 9.67
N LEU A 178 -5.48 -12.41 10.74
CA LEU A 178 -5.78 -11.04 11.18
C LEU A 178 -5.38 -10.01 10.11
N PHE A 179 -4.19 -10.15 9.51
CA PHE A 179 -3.73 -9.26 8.45
C PHE A 179 -4.50 -9.42 7.15
N ALA A 180 -4.95 -10.63 6.82
CA ALA A 180 -5.82 -10.85 5.68
C ALA A 180 -7.19 -10.17 5.88
N LEU A 181 -7.76 -10.26 7.09
CA LEU A 181 -9.00 -9.57 7.45
C LEU A 181 -8.85 -8.05 7.33
N LEU A 182 -7.79 -7.48 7.94
CA LEU A 182 -7.48 -6.06 7.82
C LEU A 182 -7.26 -5.67 6.35
N GLY A 183 -6.47 -6.46 5.63
CA GLY A 183 -6.17 -6.26 4.22
C GLY A 183 -7.43 -6.19 3.36
N TRP A 184 -8.44 -7.01 3.63
CA TRP A 184 -9.72 -6.94 2.92
C TRP A 184 -10.47 -5.63 3.17
N VAL A 185 -10.46 -5.12 4.41
CA VAL A 185 -11.05 -3.80 4.74
C VAL A 185 -10.32 -2.67 4.00
N PHE A 186 -8.98 -2.69 4.03
CA PHE A 186 -8.17 -1.70 3.30
C PHE A 186 -8.39 -1.81 1.77
N LEU A 187 -8.48 -3.02 1.23
CA LEU A 187 -8.76 -3.24 -0.19
C LEU A 187 -10.15 -2.72 -0.58
N ALA A 188 -11.16 -2.91 0.26
CA ALA A 188 -12.52 -2.42 0.00
C ALA A 188 -12.55 -0.88 -0.05
N VAL A 189 -11.89 -0.20 0.88
CA VAL A 189 -11.85 1.28 0.94
C VAL A 189 -10.94 1.85 -0.16
N PHE A 190 -9.68 1.44 -0.21
CA PHE A 190 -8.69 2.05 -1.10
C PHE A 190 -8.74 1.50 -2.52
N GLY A 191 -9.12 0.24 -2.71
CA GLY A 191 -9.29 -0.35 -4.04
C GLY A 191 -10.40 0.33 -4.82
N GLY A 192 -11.54 0.62 -4.18
CA GLY A 192 -12.64 1.35 -4.81
C GLY A 192 -12.27 2.79 -5.16
N VAL A 193 -11.63 3.52 -4.23
CA VAL A 193 -11.17 4.89 -4.49
C VAL A 193 -10.11 4.92 -5.59
N GLY A 194 -9.17 3.97 -5.59
CA GLY A 194 -8.12 3.88 -6.61
C GLY A 194 -8.68 3.63 -8.02
N MET A 195 -9.65 2.72 -8.15
CA MET A 195 -10.29 2.43 -9.45
C MET A 195 -11.16 3.59 -9.96
N THR A 196 -11.77 4.37 -9.06
CA THR A 196 -12.62 5.52 -9.43
C THR A 196 -11.82 6.80 -9.66
N ALA A 197 -10.64 6.95 -9.06
CA ALA A 197 -9.81 8.14 -9.20
C ALA A 197 -9.33 8.37 -10.63
N LEU A 198 -8.86 7.34 -11.33
CA LEU A 198 -8.35 7.49 -12.70
C LEU A 198 -9.41 7.99 -13.71
N PRO A 199 -10.61 7.39 -13.82
CA PRO A 199 -11.63 7.91 -14.72
C PRO A 199 -12.10 9.31 -14.31
N LEU A 200 -12.22 9.58 -13.01
CA LEU A 200 -12.58 10.91 -12.51
C LEU A 200 -11.53 11.96 -12.91
N ASP A 201 -10.24 11.66 -12.72
CA ASP A 201 -9.13 12.55 -13.08
C ASP A 201 -9.10 12.82 -14.58
N LEU A 202 -9.32 11.80 -15.41
CA LEU A 202 -9.39 11.97 -16.87
C LEU A 202 -10.56 12.88 -17.28
N ILE A 203 -11.74 12.70 -16.66
CA ILE A 203 -12.91 13.56 -16.90
C ILE A 203 -12.61 15.00 -16.44
N MET A 204 -12.03 15.17 -15.25
CA MET A 204 -11.70 16.49 -14.72
C MET A 204 -10.64 17.20 -15.58
N ASN A 205 -9.66 16.46 -16.09
CA ASN A 205 -8.65 16.96 -17.04
C ASN A 205 -9.30 17.42 -18.35
N TRP A 206 -10.31 16.71 -18.85
CA TRP A 206 -11.07 17.09 -20.03
C TRP A 206 -11.92 18.34 -19.83
N VAL A 207 -12.64 18.41 -18.71
CA VAL A 207 -13.51 19.54 -18.34
C VAL A 207 -12.67 20.80 -18.15
N HIS A 208 -11.54 20.69 -17.43
CA HIS A 208 -10.65 21.80 -17.12
C HIS A 208 -9.52 22.01 -18.16
N ARG A 209 -9.66 21.50 -19.38
CA ARG A 209 -8.64 21.68 -20.43
C ARG A 209 -8.39 23.17 -20.74
N PRO A 210 -7.14 23.59 -21.00
CA PRO A 210 -6.84 24.96 -21.41
C PRO A 210 -7.46 25.24 -22.79
N ARG A 211 -8.27 26.29 -22.89
CA ARG A 211 -8.89 26.77 -24.13
C ARG A 211 -8.04 27.88 -24.77
N PRO A 212 -8.09 28.05 -26.09
CA PRO A 212 -7.43 29.17 -26.76
C PRO A 212 -7.96 30.51 -26.21
N ILE A 213 -7.04 31.44 -25.97
CA ILE A 213 -7.32 32.79 -25.49
C ILE A 213 -6.86 33.83 -26.51
N SER A 214 -7.53 34.98 -26.53
CA SER A 214 -7.14 36.10 -27.39
C SER A 214 -5.89 36.82 -26.87
N LEU A 215 -5.19 37.57 -27.74
CA LEU A 215 -4.00 38.34 -27.35
C LEU A 215 -4.31 39.39 -26.28
N THR A 216 -5.45 40.06 -26.37
CA THR A 216 -5.87 41.11 -25.42
C THR A 216 -6.17 40.51 -24.05
N GLU A 217 -6.87 39.39 -24.01
CA GLU A 217 -7.16 38.65 -22.78
C GLU A 217 -5.90 38.06 -22.15
N TYR A 218 -4.98 37.56 -22.97
CA TYR A 218 -3.66 37.10 -22.52
C TYR A 218 -2.87 38.24 -21.86
N ALA A 219 -2.78 39.41 -22.50
CA ALA A 219 -2.09 40.56 -21.95
C ALA A 219 -2.69 40.99 -20.59
N ARG A 220 -4.01 41.08 -20.50
CA ARG A 220 -4.74 41.44 -19.27
C ARG A 220 -4.52 40.42 -18.15
N THR A 221 -4.55 39.13 -18.47
CA THR A 221 -4.36 38.06 -17.48
C THR A 221 -2.91 37.99 -17.01
N LYS A 222 -1.95 38.20 -17.92
CA LYS A 222 -0.53 38.29 -17.62
C LYS A 222 -0.22 39.48 -16.70
N GLU A 223 -0.86 40.63 -16.92
CA GLU A 223 -0.74 41.79 -16.03
C GLU A 223 -1.28 41.49 -14.62
N LYS A 224 -2.48 40.90 -14.53
CA LYS A 224 -3.04 40.44 -13.25
C LYS A 224 -2.10 39.48 -12.54
N LEU A 225 -1.55 38.51 -13.26
CA LEU A 225 -0.59 37.56 -12.70
C LEU A 225 0.69 38.25 -12.22
N GLY A 226 1.17 39.27 -12.94
CA GLY A 226 2.28 40.12 -12.52
C GLY A 226 2.03 40.83 -11.19
N THR A 227 0.81 41.32 -10.94
CA THR A 227 0.47 41.92 -9.64
C THR A 227 0.46 40.88 -8.50
N VAL A 228 0.00 39.65 -8.79
CA VAL A 228 0.07 38.53 -7.83
C VAL A 228 1.53 38.14 -7.56
N CYS A 229 2.39 38.07 -8.58
CA CYS A 229 3.83 37.82 -8.41
C CYS A 229 4.47 38.86 -7.49
N ARG A 230 4.20 40.16 -7.72
CA ARG A 230 4.72 41.24 -6.86
C ARG A 230 4.31 41.06 -5.40
N ARG A 231 3.03 40.76 -5.15
CA ARG A 231 2.52 40.50 -3.79
C ARG A 231 3.19 39.27 -3.16
N MET A 232 3.45 38.23 -3.94
CA MET A 232 4.18 37.05 -3.45
C MET A 232 5.64 37.36 -3.15
N THR A 233 6.32 38.17 -3.97
CA THR A 233 7.68 38.64 -3.67
C THR A 233 7.71 39.43 -2.37
N GLU A 234 6.75 40.31 -2.13
CA GLU A 234 6.62 41.05 -0.87
C GLU A 234 6.41 40.12 0.34
N LYS A 235 5.50 39.15 0.23
CA LYS A 235 5.33 38.11 1.25
C LYS A 235 6.63 37.34 1.52
N GLY A 236 7.38 37.01 0.47
CA GLY A 236 8.68 36.35 0.57
C GLY A 236 9.70 37.17 1.36
N MET A 237 9.79 38.48 1.10
CA MET A 237 10.67 39.39 1.84
C MET A 237 10.30 39.47 3.33
N ILE A 238 9.01 39.52 3.67
CA ILE A 238 8.56 39.53 5.06
C ILE A 238 8.98 38.24 5.78
N ILE A 239 8.82 37.09 5.12
CA ILE A 239 9.23 35.79 5.67
C ILE A 239 10.76 35.73 5.86
N GLU A 240 11.53 36.24 4.89
CA GLU A 240 12.98 36.32 4.98
C GLU A 240 13.43 37.25 6.12
N GLU A 241 12.75 38.37 6.35
CA GLU A 241 13.03 39.26 7.48
C GLU A 241 12.70 38.60 8.83
N GLU A 242 11.60 37.85 8.91
CA GLU A 242 11.26 37.04 10.08
C GLU A 242 12.32 35.96 10.36
N GLN A 243 12.84 35.31 9.30
CA GLN A 243 13.98 34.38 9.41
C GLN A 243 15.23 35.08 9.94
N ARG A 244 15.56 36.25 9.40
CA ARG A 244 16.73 37.01 9.83
C ARG A 244 16.64 37.45 11.29
N LYS A 245 15.45 37.81 11.77
CA LYS A 245 15.19 38.20 13.18
C LYS A 245 15.27 37.02 14.14
N GLN A 246 14.88 35.81 13.73
CA GLN A 246 14.91 34.62 14.58
C GLN A 246 16.28 33.91 14.61
N GLY A 247 17.18 34.21 13.66
CA GLY A 247 18.50 33.59 13.57
C GLY A 247 18.43 32.08 13.30
N ASN A 248 19.40 31.31 13.80
CA ASN A 248 19.47 29.85 13.59
C ASN A 248 18.36 29.04 14.29
N LYS A 249 17.43 29.66 15.04
CA LYS A 249 16.31 28.94 15.64
C LYS A 249 15.16 28.87 14.65
N ILE A 250 15.12 27.78 13.88
CA ILE A 250 13.98 27.48 13.00
C ILE A 250 12.79 27.07 13.88
N THR A 251 11.91 28.03 14.15
CA THR A 251 10.64 27.73 14.83
C THR A 251 9.73 26.94 13.89
N LYS A 252 9.05 25.90 14.39
CA LYS A 252 8.05 25.12 13.60
C LYS A 252 7.06 26.01 12.85
N LYS A 253 6.65 27.13 13.47
CA LYS A 253 5.77 28.14 12.87
C LYS A 253 6.36 28.81 11.63
N LEU A 254 7.66 29.07 11.62
CA LEU A 254 8.35 29.69 10.50
C LEU A 254 8.52 28.70 9.35
N SER A 255 8.89 27.46 9.65
CA SER A 255 8.98 26.38 8.65
C SER A 255 7.63 26.14 7.94
N MET A 256 6.52 26.13 8.68
CA MET A 256 5.17 26.06 8.09
C MET A 256 4.90 27.22 7.13
N LYS A 257 5.17 28.48 7.54
CA LYS A 257 5.01 29.65 6.66
C LYS A 257 5.83 29.55 5.38
N VAL A 258 7.07 29.07 5.48
CA VAL A 258 7.96 28.86 4.32
C VAL A 258 7.39 27.79 3.40
N ASN A 259 6.86 26.70 3.95
CA ASN A 259 6.26 25.63 3.15
C ASN A 259 4.97 26.09 2.45
N ASP A 260 4.13 26.84 3.14
CA ASP A 260 2.93 27.45 2.55
C ASP A 260 3.29 28.40 1.42
N PHE A 261 4.33 29.23 1.61
CA PHE A 261 4.85 30.10 0.56
C PHE A 261 5.36 29.32 -0.66
N LYS A 262 6.11 28.23 -0.44
CA LYS A 262 6.55 27.33 -1.54
C LYS A 262 5.36 26.77 -2.31
N ASN A 263 4.32 26.29 -1.61
CA ASN A 263 3.11 25.78 -2.24
C ASN A 263 2.38 26.84 -3.08
N ASP A 264 2.31 28.06 -2.57
CA ASP A 264 1.71 29.19 -3.28
C ASP A 264 2.49 29.55 -4.56
N VAL A 265 3.83 29.54 -4.50
CA VAL A 265 4.69 29.76 -5.67
C VAL A 265 4.49 28.67 -6.72
N LEU A 266 4.42 27.39 -6.31
CA LEU A 266 4.17 26.27 -7.22
C LEU A 266 2.82 26.39 -7.94
N ARG A 267 1.76 26.79 -7.23
CA ARG A 267 0.44 27.05 -7.82
C ARG A 267 0.48 28.20 -8.82
N LEU A 268 1.22 29.26 -8.51
CA LEU A 268 1.39 30.41 -9.39
C LEU A 268 2.11 30.03 -10.68
N GLU A 269 3.18 29.25 -10.58
CA GLU A 269 3.92 28.71 -11.73
C GLU A 269 3.04 27.81 -12.60
N ALA A 270 2.26 26.92 -12.00
CA ALA A 270 1.30 26.07 -12.71
C ALA A 270 0.25 26.91 -13.46
N THR A 271 -0.23 27.99 -12.84
CA THR A 271 -1.18 28.93 -13.46
C THR A 271 -0.54 29.66 -14.65
N PHE A 272 0.72 30.10 -14.50
CA PHE A 272 1.47 30.73 -15.59
C PHE A 272 1.67 29.77 -16.78
N LYS A 273 2.15 28.55 -16.52
CA LYS A 273 2.32 27.50 -17.54
C LYS A 273 1.02 27.20 -18.27
N ARG A 274 -0.11 27.17 -17.55
CA ARG A 274 -1.44 27.00 -18.16
C ARG A 274 -1.79 28.15 -19.08
N LEU A 275 -1.58 29.39 -18.63
CA LEU A 275 -1.83 30.60 -19.43
C LEU A 275 -0.98 30.61 -20.71
N GLU A 276 0.31 30.27 -20.60
CA GLU A 276 1.22 30.17 -21.73
C GLU A 276 0.77 29.11 -22.73
N LYS A 277 0.35 27.93 -22.25
CA LYS A 277 -0.17 26.84 -23.08
C LYS A 277 -1.46 27.23 -23.80
N SER A 278 -2.35 27.96 -23.16
CA SER A 278 -3.57 28.49 -23.78
C SER A 278 -3.27 29.45 -24.94
N TYR A 279 -2.24 30.28 -24.82
CA TYR A 279 -1.89 31.27 -25.85
C TYR A 279 -0.99 30.70 -26.96
N LYS A 280 0.18 30.12 -26.61
CA LYS A 280 1.17 29.63 -27.58
C LYS A 280 0.69 28.40 -28.34
N ASN A 281 0.10 27.44 -27.65
CA ASN A 281 -0.36 26.19 -28.25
C ASN A 281 -1.82 26.24 -28.71
N LYS A 282 -2.50 27.40 -28.56
CA LYS A 282 -3.93 27.58 -28.81
C LYS A 282 -4.82 26.58 -28.05
N GLY A 283 -4.39 26.18 -26.84
CA GLY A 283 -5.06 25.17 -26.03
C GLY A 283 -4.74 23.73 -26.42
N GLU A 284 -5.30 22.76 -25.69
CA GLU A 284 -5.24 21.34 -26.12
C GLU A 284 -6.38 21.05 -27.11
N SER A 285 -6.08 20.37 -28.22
CA SER A 285 -7.12 20.02 -29.18
C SER A 285 -8.12 19.03 -28.54
N PRO A 286 -9.43 19.13 -28.83
CA PRO A 286 -10.42 18.22 -28.28
C PRO A 286 -10.10 16.76 -28.61
N TRP A 287 -9.55 16.46 -29.78
CA TRP A 287 -9.18 15.10 -30.13
C TRP A 287 -8.06 14.54 -29.25
N TRP A 288 -7.08 15.37 -28.85
CA TRP A 288 -6.00 14.93 -27.97
C TRP A 288 -6.47 14.68 -26.53
N GLY A 289 -7.39 15.49 -26.03
CA GLY A 289 -7.97 15.25 -24.70
C GLY A 289 -8.88 14.02 -24.67
N PHE A 290 -9.58 13.71 -25.77
CA PHE A 290 -10.38 12.49 -25.91
C PHE A 290 -9.45 11.26 -26.02
N PHE A 291 -8.34 11.39 -26.73
CA PHE A 291 -7.34 10.33 -26.80
C PHE A 291 -6.69 10.03 -25.44
N LYS A 292 -6.41 11.06 -24.62
CA LYS A 292 -5.99 10.89 -23.23
C LYS A 292 -7.04 10.25 -22.33
N LEU A 293 -8.33 10.35 -22.66
CA LEU A 293 -9.41 9.72 -21.89
C LEU A 293 -9.51 8.21 -22.16
N LEU A 294 -9.02 7.75 -23.32
CA LEU A 294 -9.18 6.38 -23.81
C LEU A 294 -7.93 5.52 -23.57
N LEU A 295 -6.80 6.15 -23.24
CA LEU A 295 -5.48 5.54 -23.03
C LEU A 295 -5.05 5.72 -21.57
#